data_AF-A0A6V7HD15-F1
#
_entry.id   AF-A0A6V7HD15-F1
#
_cell.length_a   1.000
_cell.length_b   1.000
_cell.length_c   1.000
_cell.angle_alpha   90.00
_cell.angle_beta   90.00
_cell.angle_gamma   90.00
#
_symmetry.space_group_name_H-M   'P 1'
#
loop_
_entity.id
_entity.type
_entity.pdbx_description
1 polymer ?
#
loop_
_entity_poly.entity_id
_entity_poly.type
_entity_poly.pdbx_seq_one_letter_code
_entity_poly.pdbx_strand_id
1 'polypeptide(L)'
;MIQKLREKVNTATESTSRQSELIDTTMAKMRNLEDERSELESKVRKLEAELADCELSKEPLRREKQTLVTFLDRLGKAMQMDEISEEMGLDLQTESLLVRAEQLARLETDKLVDKTSVVYQLQRRVRTLREQLQRRDLHLDLLRRKLSLQEDSVKMKSLLQSERDEANLRAKKLSKQIDRLQAQLLEERSRNRELSAQLTEAADYKIAALERSRKIEEVQKRLVESEMLRTRCNRKLTLLKEQIRSTTETAEQERSISDHSLQLLRDELAQVKQNLSELTKRESQLQSFRVSVVKLLSEPICTPDYEIISRLQKIVAAHRDFTMLSRRYDEPLDTTSPSRCTSIHTMHQPRSPGSRCARYEDSGFADPPDLRDVEDEFNKRP
;
A
#
# COMPACT_ATOMS: atom_id res chain seq x y z
N MET A 1 -113.00 -25.96 202.15
CA MET A 1 -111.80 -26.59 201.54
C MET A 1 -112.04 -27.04 200.10
N ILE A 2 -113.10 -27.81 199.81
CA ILE A 2 -113.41 -28.35 198.47
C ILE A 2 -113.56 -27.28 197.37
N GLN A 3 -114.19 -26.13 197.65
CA GLN A 3 -114.38 -25.03 196.68
C GLN A 3 -113.05 -24.59 196.02
N LYS A 4 -112.00 -24.43 196.83
CA LYS A 4 -110.67 -23.94 196.43
C LYS A 4 -109.89 -24.94 195.57
N LEU A 5 -110.32 -26.20 195.53
CA LEU A 5 -109.79 -27.22 194.62
C LEU A 5 -110.52 -27.22 193.28
N ARG A 6 -111.84 -26.98 193.26
CA ARG A 6 -112.60 -26.83 192.00
C ARG A 6 -112.12 -25.62 191.19
N GLU A 7 -111.88 -24.48 191.83
CA GLU A 7 -111.32 -23.29 191.15
C GLU A 7 -109.93 -23.55 190.57
N LYS A 8 -109.07 -24.29 191.29
CA LYS A 8 -107.76 -24.71 190.79
C LYS A 8 -107.84 -25.69 189.61
N VAL A 9 -108.80 -26.61 189.62
CA VAL A 9 -109.01 -27.52 188.48
C VAL A 9 -109.54 -26.75 187.27
N ASN A 10 -110.55 -25.89 187.43
CA ASN A 10 -111.07 -25.07 186.31
C ASN A 10 -109.99 -24.16 185.72
N THR A 11 -109.21 -23.45 186.55
CA THR A 11 -108.11 -22.61 186.04
C THR A 11 -107.01 -23.41 185.37
N ALA A 12 -106.70 -24.62 185.85
CA ALA A 12 -105.79 -25.53 185.14
C ALA A 12 -106.37 -26.00 183.80
N THR A 13 -107.66 -26.34 183.74
CA THR A 13 -108.32 -26.80 182.51
C THR A 13 -108.44 -25.68 181.47
N GLU A 14 -108.81 -24.46 181.87
CA GLU A 14 -108.80 -23.28 180.99
C GLU A 14 -107.39 -22.93 180.50
N SER A 15 -106.38 -23.06 181.38
CA SER A 15 -104.98 -22.90 181.01
C SER A 15 -104.55 -23.93 179.96
N THR A 16 -104.90 -25.21 180.14
CA THR A 16 -104.59 -26.27 179.17
C THR A 16 -105.35 -26.09 177.86
N SER A 17 -106.61 -25.64 177.89
CA SER A 17 -107.40 -25.34 176.68
C SER A 17 -106.76 -24.21 175.87
N ARG A 18 -106.43 -23.08 176.51
CA ARG A 18 -105.73 -21.97 175.86
C ARG A 18 -104.36 -22.39 175.33
N GLN A 19 -103.65 -23.26 176.04
CA GLN A 19 -102.36 -23.76 175.60
C GLN A 19 -102.48 -24.70 174.39
N SER A 20 -103.55 -25.50 174.30
CA SER A 20 -103.86 -26.31 173.11
C SER A 20 -104.20 -25.43 171.91
N GLU A 21 -105.11 -24.46 172.06
CA GLU A 21 -105.46 -23.50 171.00
C GLU A 21 -104.24 -22.69 170.52
N LEU A 22 -103.34 -22.32 171.44
CA LEU A 22 -102.08 -21.65 171.09
C LEU A 22 -101.13 -22.59 170.33
N ILE A 23 -101.08 -23.87 170.69
CA ILE A 23 -100.30 -24.88 169.95
C ILE A 23 -100.89 -25.09 168.55
N ASP A 24 -102.20 -25.26 168.42
CA ASP A 24 -102.87 -25.48 167.14
C ASP A 24 -102.75 -24.28 166.20
N THR A 25 -102.91 -23.06 166.71
CA THR A 25 -102.65 -21.83 165.93
C THR A 25 -101.18 -21.64 165.59
N THR A 26 -100.25 -22.08 166.46
CA THR A 26 -98.80 -22.07 166.16
C THR A 26 -98.45 -23.12 165.10
N MET A 27 -99.02 -24.32 165.14
CA MET A 27 -98.83 -25.35 164.11
C MET A 27 -99.45 -24.94 162.77
N ALA A 28 -100.62 -24.29 162.77
CA ALA A 28 -101.22 -23.77 161.54
C ALA A 28 -100.35 -22.67 160.90
N LYS A 29 -99.81 -21.75 161.72
CA LYS A 29 -98.81 -20.77 161.25
C LYS A 29 -97.53 -21.41 160.76
N MET A 30 -97.04 -22.45 161.46
CA MET A 30 -95.84 -23.19 161.07
C MET A 30 -96.02 -23.84 159.70
N ARG A 31 -97.15 -24.53 159.47
CA ARG A 31 -97.50 -25.10 158.15
C ARG A 31 -97.61 -24.03 157.07
N ASN A 32 -98.33 -22.94 157.31
CA ASN A 32 -98.42 -21.85 156.33
C ASN A 32 -97.03 -21.26 156.01
N LEU A 33 -96.14 -21.10 157.00
CA LEU A 33 -94.77 -20.65 156.78
C LEU A 33 -93.89 -21.71 156.09
N GLU A 34 -94.15 -22.99 156.29
CA GLU A 34 -93.49 -24.08 155.57
C GLU A 34 -93.95 -24.16 154.11
N ASP A 35 -95.24 -23.93 153.84
CA ASP A 35 -95.82 -23.84 152.50
C ASP A 35 -95.31 -22.58 151.77
N GLU A 36 -95.33 -21.41 152.42
CA GLU A 36 -94.75 -20.16 151.89
C GLU A 36 -93.25 -20.30 151.63
N ARG A 37 -92.50 -20.92 152.56
CA ARG A 37 -91.08 -21.24 152.37
C ARG A 37 -90.88 -22.16 151.16
N SER A 38 -91.69 -23.21 151.01
CA SER A 38 -91.61 -24.15 149.89
C SER A 38 -91.91 -23.44 148.56
N GLU A 39 -92.91 -22.55 148.52
CA GLU A 39 -93.23 -21.75 147.33
C GLU A 39 -92.12 -20.76 146.99
N LEU A 40 -91.52 -20.10 147.99
CA LEU A 40 -90.38 -19.20 147.81
C LEU A 40 -89.12 -19.96 147.36
N GLU A 41 -88.80 -21.11 147.95
CA GLU A 41 -87.71 -21.98 147.49
C GLU A 41 -87.93 -22.43 146.04
N SER A 42 -89.17 -22.74 145.66
CA SER A 42 -89.52 -23.10 144.27
C SER A 42 -89.35 -21.91 143.31
N LYS A 43 -89.76 -20.70 143.71
CA LYS A 43 -89.55 -19.46 142.93
C LYS A 43 -88.08 -19.11 142.77
N VAL A 44 -87.27 -19.24 143.84
CA VAL A 44 -85.82 -19.02 143.78
C VAL A 44 -85.18 -19.99 142.80
N ARG A 45 -85.41 -21.31 142.94
CA ARG A 45 -84.88 -22.32 142.02
C ARG A 45 -85.30 -22.08 140.56
N LYS A 46 -86.53 -21.60 140.32
CA LYS A 46 -87.01 -21.25 138.98
C LYS A 46 -86.29 -20.03 138.41
N LEU A 47 -86.10 -18.98 139.21
CA LEU A 47 -85.36 -17.77 138.79
C LEU A 47 -83.88 -18.04 138.58
N GLU A 48 -83.26 -18.92 139.38
CA GLU A 48 -81.88 -19.38 139.20
C GLU A 48 -81.73 -20.16 137.88
N ALA A 49 -82.69 -21.03 137.54
CA ALA A 49 -82.72 -21.74 136.26
C ALA A 49 -82.92 -20.77 135.07
N GLU A 50 -83.90 -19.85 135.15
CA GLU A 50 -84.14 -18.84 134.11
C GLU A 50 -82.94 -17.91 133.92
N LEU A 51 -82.20 -17.57 134.99
CA LEU A 51 -80.96 -16.80 134.92
C LEU A 51 -79.85 -17.62 134.23
N ALA A 52 -79.67 -18.89 134.60
CA ALA A 52 -78.68 -19.78 133.97
C ALA A 52 -78.95 -19.97 132.47
N ASP A 53 -80.22 -20.21 132.08
CA ASP A 53 -80.62 -20.31 130.67
C ASP A 53 -80.40 -18.98 129.92
N CYS A 54 -80.61 -17.84 130.59
CA CYS A 54 -80.35 -16.49 130.06
C CYS A 54 -78.84 -16.20 129.91
N GLU A 55 -77.97 -16.79 130.74
CA GLU A 55 -76.52 -16.69 130.58
C GLU A 55 -75.99 -17.63 129.48
N LEU A 56 -76.47 -18.88 129.45
CA LEU A 56 -76.13 -19.87 128.42
C LEU A 56 -76.52 -19.40 127.01
N SER A 57 -77.67 -18.71 126.87
CA SER A 57 -78.12 -18.14 125.59
C SER A 57 -77.38 -16.86 125.17
N LYS A 58 -76.77 -16.11 126.11
CA LYS A 58 -75.88 -14.98 125.79
C LYS A 58 -74.50 -15.44 125.31
N GLU A 59 -74.05 -16.61 125.74
CA GLU A 59 -72.71 -17.11 125.42
C GLU A 59 -72.42 -17.36 123.93
N PRO A 60 -73.33 -17.91 123.09
CA PRO A 60 -73.12 -17.94 121.65
C PRO A 60 -73.01 -16.53 121.06
N LEU A 61 -73.87 -15.59 121.47
CA LEU A 61 -73.84 -14.21 120.99
C LEU A 61 -72.53 -13.49 121.35
N ARG A 62 -71.94 -13.78 122.53
CA ARG A 62 -70.59 -13.27 122.89
C ARG A 62 -69.50 -13.85 121.98
N ARG A 63 -69.54 -15.16 121.70
CA ARG A 63 -68.58 -15.84 120.81
C ARG A 63 -68.70 -15.36 119.36
N GLU A 64 -69.91 -15.13 118.88
CA GLU A 64 -70.18 -14.53 117.56
C GLU A 64 -69.68 -13.09 117.51
N LYS A 65 -69.99 -12.26 118.52
CA LYS A 65 -69.44 -10.89 118.62
C LYS A 65 -67.92 -10.89 118.60
N GLN A 66 -67.26 -11.74 119.39
CA GLN A 66 -65.79 -11.81 119.41
C GLN A 66 -65.23 -12.25 118.05
N THR A 67 -65.87 -13.22 117.39
CA THR A 67 -65.49 -13.66 116.04
C THR A 67 -65.62 -12.54 115.02
N LEU A 68 -66.71 -11.76 115.10
CA LEU A 68 -66.95 -10.59 114.25
C LEU A 68 -65.90 -9.50 114.50
N VAL A 69 -65.59 -9.17 115.77
CA VAL A 69 -64.54 -8.18 116.12
C VAL A 69 -63.19 -8.61 115.53
N THR A 70 -62.79 -9.86 115.71
CA THR A 70 -61.53 -10.40 115.17
C THR A 70 -61.52 -10.47 113.63
N PHE A 71 -62.69 -10.64 112.99
CA PHE A 71 -62.81 -10.52 111.54
C PHE A 71 -62.65 -9.07 111.07
N LEU A 72 -63.32 -8.11 111.72
CA LEU A 72 -63.23 -6.68 111.39
C LEU A 72 -61.82 -6.12 111.60
N ASP A 73 -61.12 -6.55 112.66
CA ASP A 73 -59.71 -6.24 112.89
C ASP A 73 -58.80 -6.71 111.74
N ARG A 74 -58.96 -7.98 111.30
CA ARG A 74 -58.20 -8.53 110.17
C ARG A 74 -58.55 -7.86 108.84
N LEU A 75 -59.80 -7.43 108.68
CA LEU A 75 -60.25 -6.68 107.51
C LEU A 75 -59.66 -5.26 107.49
N GLY A 76 -59.59 -4.59 108.65
CA GLY A 76 -58.85 -3.34 108.83
C GLY A 76 -57.39 -3.47 108.40
N LYS A 77 -56.72 -4.54 108.84
CA LYS A 77 -55.33 -4.86 108.48
C LYS A 77 -55.13 -5.06 106.98
N ALA A 78 -56.05 -5.77 106.32
CA ALA A 78 -56.02 -5.93 104.88
C ALA A 78 -56.24 -4.60 104.11
N MET A 79 -56.92 -3.63 104.72
CA MET A 79 -57.35 -2.37 104.11
C MET A 79 -56.55 -1.14 104.58
N GLN A 80 -55.55 -1.36 105.44
CA GLN A 80 -54.68 -0.36 106.05
C GLN A 80 -55.47 0.67 106.88
N MET A 81 -56.27 0.18 107.85
CA MET A 81 -57.14 0.98 108.73
C MET A 81 -56.86 0.76 110.23
N ASP A 82 -55.68 0.23 110.55
CA ASP A 82 -55.36 -0.34 111.87
C ASP A 82 -55.34 0.71 112.97
N GLU A 83 -54.63 1.81 112.73
CA GLU A 83 -54.44 2.93 113.66
C GLU A 83 -55.77 3.63 114.04
N ILE A 84 -56.81 3.49 113.21
CA ILE A 84 -58.12 4.12 113.42
C ILE A 84 -59.11 3.12 114.04
N SER A 85 -58.93 1.82 113.78
CA SER A 85 -59.87 0.77 114.19
C SER A 85 -59.87 0.49 115.69
N GLU A 86 -58.77 0.76 116.41
CA GLU A 86 -58.64 0.47 117.84
C GLU A 86 -59.44 1.44 118.75
N GLU A 87 -59.80 2.64 118.25
CA GLU A 87 -60.49 3.68 119.04
C GLU A 87 -62.00 3.78 118.74
N MET A 88 -62.52 3.05 117.75
CA MET A 88 -63.91 3.18 117.29
C MET A 88 -64.86 2.10 117.85
N GLY A 89 -66.13 2.48 118.07
CA GLY A 89 -67.20 1.52 118.31
C GLY A 89 -67.52 0.68 117.06
N LEU A 90 -68.00 -0.55 117.25
CA LEU A 90 -68.19 -1.55 116.16
C LEU A 90 -69.01 -1.04 114.96
N ASP A 91 -70.05 -0.24 115.21
CA ASP A 91 -70.89 0.30 114.13
C ASP A 91 -70.09 1.29 113.26
N LEU A 92 -69.34 2.19 113.89
CA LEU A 92 -68.48 3.17 113.21
C LEU A 92 -67.27 2.49 112.53
N GLN A 93 -66.70 1.45 113.13
CA GLN A 93 -65.67 0.63 112.52
C GLN A 93 -66.19 -0.05 111.24
N THR A 94 -67.40 -0.59 111.27
CA THR A 94 -68.02 -1.27 110.12
C THR A 94 -68.28 -0.29 108.96
N GLU A 95 -68.85 0.89 109.24
CA GLU A 95 -69.06 1.93 108.24
C GLU A 95 -67.74 2.50 107.68
N SER A 96 -66.74 2.71 108.54
CA SER A 96 -65.41 3.18 108.12
C SER A 96 -64.70 2.18 107.19
N LEU A 97 -64.81 0.88 107.48
CA LEU A 97 -64.33 -0.18 106.60
C LEU A 97 -65.10 -0.22 105.28
N LEU A 98 -66.43 -0.04 105.28
CA LEU A 98 -67.22 0.01 104.05
C LEU A 98 -66.80 1.18 103.15
N VAL A 99 -66.69 2.40 103.70
CA VAL A 99 -66.23 3.59 102.98
C VAL A 99 -64.81 3.40 102.44
N ARG A 100 -63.93 2.75 103.21
CA ARG A 100 -62.57 2.40 102.76
C ARG A 100 -62.58 1.37 101.62
N ALA A 101 -63.47 0.38 101.64
CA ALA A 101 -63.60 -0.59 100.55
C ALA A 101 -64.00 0.10 99.24
N GLU A 102 -65.01 0.98 99.31
CA GLU A 102 -65.40 1.79 98.15
C GLU A 102 -64.27 2.69 97.65
N GLN A 103 -63.52 3.33 98.56
CA GLN A 103 -62.38 4.17 98.19
C GLN A 103 -61.30 3.37 97.46
N LEU A 104 -60.92 2.21 97.99
CA LEU A 104 -59.92 1.34 97.37
C LEU A 104 -60.39 0.83 96.00
N ALA A 105 -61.65 0.38 95.88
CA ALA A 105 -62.23 -0.07 94.62
C ALA A 105 -62.28 1.03 93.54
N ARG A 106 -62.60 2.28 93.92
CA ARG A 106 -62.53 3.44 93.01
C ARG A 106 -61.09 3.72 92.58
N LEU A 107 -60.14 3.78 93.52
CA LEU A 107 -58.72 3.99 93.23
C LEU A 107 -58.10 2.90 92.35
N GLU A 108 -58.53 1.64 92.48
CA GLU A 108 -58.11 0.55 91.60
C GLU A 108 -58.73 0.66 90.20
N THR A 109 -60.01 1.05 90.12
CA THR A 109 -60.71 1.29 88.85
C THR A 109 -60.05 2.44 88.09
N ASP A 110 -59.77 3.56 88.74
CA ASP A 110 -59.09 4.72 88.13
C ASP A 110 -57.69 4.34 87.62
N LYS A 111 -56.89 3.64 88.46
CA LYS A 111 -55.59 3.09 88.05
C LYS A 111 -55.68 2.12 86.87
N LEU A 112 -56.77 1.36 86.76
CA LEU A 112 -56.99 0.43 85.64
C LEU A 112 -57.35 1.20 84.35
N VAL A 113 -58.16 2.26 84.45
CA VAL A 113 -58.48 3.16 83.33
C VAL A 113 -57.21 3.86 82.83
N ASP A 114 -56.38 4.41 83.74
CA ASP A 114 -55.10 5.04 83.40
C ASP A 114 -54.15 4.06 82.70
N LYS A 115 -53.96 2.86 83.26
CA LYS A 115 -53.15 1.80 82.63
C LYS A 115 -53.69 1.43 81.25
N THR A 116 -55.00 1.34 81.09
CA THR A 116 -55.65 1.03 79.80
C THR A 116 -55.40 2.14 78.77
N SER A 117 -55.48 3.41 79.19
CA SER A 117 -55.14 4.57 78.36
C SER A 117 -53.67 4.53 77.91
N VAL A 118 -52.73 4.28 78.84
CA VAL A 118 -51.30 4.16 78.54
C VAL A 118 -51.03 2.98 77.59
N VAL A 119 -51.64 1.81 77.81
CA VAL A 119 -51.54 0.65 76.92
C VAL A 119 -52.03 0.99 75.52
N TYR A 120 -53.17 1.66 75.38
CA TYR A 120 -53.71 2.09 74.08
C TYR A 120 -52.80 3.10 73.37
N GLN A 121 -52.25 4.08 74.11
CA GLN A 121 -51.28 5.04 73.57
C GLN A 121 -50.01 4.34 73.08
N LEU A 122 -49.47 3.39 73.85
CA LEU A 122 -48.30 2.58 73.47
C LEU A 122 -48.59 1.69 72.26
N GLN A 123 -49.74 1.03 72.20
CA GLN A 123 -50.17 0.24 71.03
C GLN A 123 -50.24 1.10 69.77
N ARG A 124 -50.86 2.28 69.85
CA ARG A 124 -50.90 3.26 68.75
C ARG A 124 -49.48 3.70 68.35
N ARG A 125 -48.60 3.98 69.31
CA ARG A 125 -47.21 4.37 69.05
C ARG A 125 -46.41 3.26 68.37
N VAL A 126 -46.54 2.02 68.82
CA VAL A 126 -45.92 0.83 68.20
C VAL A 126 -46.41 0.65 66.77
N ARG A 127 -47.72 0.80 66.51
CA ARG A 127 -48.27 0.75 65.15
C ARG A 127 -47.65 1.83 64.25
N THR A 128 -47.63 3.09 64.68
CA THR A 128 -47.01 4.18 63.91
C THR A 128 -45.53 3.95 63.65
N LEU A 129 -44.77 3.43 64.62
CA LEU A 129 -43.35 3.13 64.45
C LEU A 129 -43.11 1.97 63.46
N ARG A 130 -43.96 0.93 63.48
CA ARG A 130 -43.93 -0.16 62.48
C ARG A 130 -44.21 0.36 61.07
N GLU A 131 -45.24 1.19 60.90
CA GLU A 131 -45.57 1.83 59.62
C GLU A 131 -44.44 2.76 59.13
N GLN A 132 -43.75 3.46 60.05
CA GLN A 132 -42.59 4.29 59.71
C GLN A 132 -41.38 3.43 59.29
N LEU A 133 -41.11 2.32 59.97
CA LEU A 133 -40.03 1.39 59.63
C LEU A 133 -40.24 0.80 58.23
N GLN A 134 -41.43 0.26 57.94
CA GLN A 134 -41.78 -0.29 56.62
C GLN A 134 -41.60 0.74 55.49
N ARG A 135 -41.94 2.02 55.72
CA ARG A 135 -41.71 3.10 54.75
C ARG A 135 -40.22 3.38 54.54
N ARG A 136 -39.38 3.25 55.57
CA ARG A 136 -37.92 3.41 55.48
C ARG A 136 -37.28 2.22 54.77
N ASP A 137 -37.72 0.99 55.04
CA ASP A 137 -37.23 -0.21 54.36
C ASP A 137 -37.50 -0.13 52.85
N LEU A 138 -38.74 0.19 52.46
CA LEU A 138 -39.11 0.40 51.04
C LEU A 138 -38.28 1.52 50.39
N HIS A 139 -37.97 2.59 51.12
CA HIS A 139 -37.13 3.68 50.63
C HIS A 139 -35.67 3.25 50.44
N LEU A 140 -35.12 2.47 51.38
CA LEU A 140 -33.77 1.90 51.27
C LEU A 140 -33.66 0.94 50.07
N ASP A 141 -34.65 0.09 49.85
CA ASP A 141 -34.67 -0.81 48.69
C ASP A 141 -34.79 -0.06 47.36
N LEU A 142 -35.57 1.03 47.31
CA LEU A 142 -35.59 1.91 46.15
C LEU A 142 -34.24 2.58 45.90
N LEU A 143 -33.55 3.04 46.95
CA LEU A 143 -32.21 3.64 46.84
C LEU A 143 -31.16 2.62 46.38
N ARG A 144 -31.18 1.38 46.92
CA ARG A 144 -30.31 0.27 46.47
C ARG A 144 -30.49 -0.02 44.99
N ARG A 145 -31.74 -0.11 44.51
CA ARG A 145 -32.06 -0.30 43.07
C ARG A 145 -31.58 0.86 42.22
N LYS A 146 -31.77 2.11 42.66
CA LYS A 146 -31.26 3.30 41.96
C LYS A 146 -29.74 3.32 41.87
N LEU A 147 -29.04 2.94 42.94
CA LEU A 147 -27.58 2.86 42.98
C LEU A 147 -27.06 1.81 41.99
N SER A 148 -27.60 0.59 42.01
CA SER A 148 -27.26 -0.47 41.05
C SER A 148 -27.47 -0.03 39.59
N LEU A 149 -28.62 0.58 39.27
CA LEU A 149 -28.87 1.13 37.93
C LEU A 149 -27.89 2.24 37.53
N GLN A 150 -27.44 3.06 38.48
CA GLN A 150 -26.44 4.11 38.25
C GLN A 150 -25.05 3.50 38.02
N GLU A 151 -24.64 2.51 38.81
CA GLU A 151 -23.38 1.78 38.64
C GLU A 151 -23.32 1.10 37.27
N ASP A 152 -24.39 0.41 36.87
CA ASP A 152 -24.47 -0.26 35.57
C ASP A 152 -24.53 0.74 34.40
N SER A 153 -25.18 1.89 34.58
CA SER A 153 -25.12 3.00 33.61
C SER A 153 -23.70 3.54 33.45
N VAL A 154 -22.92 3.66 34.53
CA VAL A 154 -21.52 4.10 34.49
C VAL A 154 -20.63 3.06 33.80
N LYS A 155 -20.76 1.76 34.15
CA LYS A 155 -20.04 0.67 33.49
C LYS A 155 -20.32 0.64 31.98
N MET A 156 -21.60 0.73 31.59
CA MET A 156 -22.03 0.76 30.19
C MET A 156 -21.46 1.97 29.44
N LYS A 157 -21.50 3.18 30.04
CA LYS A 157 -20.88 4.38 29.44
C LYS A 157 -19.37 4.22 29.24
N SER A 158 -18.67 3.59 30.19
CA SER A 158 -17.23 3.32 30.07
C SER A 158 -16.92 2.33 28.93
N LEU A 159 -17.73 1.28 28.79
CA LEU A 159 -17.60 0.30 27.71
C LEU A 159 -17.83 0.95 26.34
N LEU A 160 -18.94 1.68 26.17
CA LEU A 160 -19.27 2.38 24.93
C LEU A 160 -18.22 3.45 24.55
N GLN A 161 -17.58 4.09 25.54
CA GLN A 161 -16.48 5.01 25.29
C GLN A 161 -15.23 4.27 24.78
N SER A 162 -14.89 3.12 25.36
CA SER A 162 -13.78 2.27 24.88
C SER A 162 -14.02 1.78 23.45
N GLU A 163 -15.23 1.30 23.13
CA GLU A 163 -15.60 0.86 21.78
C GLU A 163 -15.52 2.01 20.75
N ARG A 164 -15.98 3.21 21.14
CA ARG A 164 -15.85 4.43 20.33
C ARG A 164 -14.39 4.77 20.06
N ASP A 165 -13.52 4.71 21.06
CA ASP A 165 -12.11 5.06 20.91
C ASP A 165 -11.35 4.03 20.07
N GLU A 166 -11.68 2.74 20.19
CA GLU A 166 -11.22 1.70 19.28
C GLU A 166 -11.68 1.92 17.84
N ALA A 167 -12.98 2.22 17.62
CA ALA A 167 -13.52 2.49 16.29
C ALA A 167 -12.83 3.71 15.66
N ASN A 168 -12.61 4.78 16.42
CA ASN A 168 -11.84 5.96 16.01
C ASN A 168 -10.39 5.61 15.65
N LEU A 169 -9.73 4.73 16.41
CA LEU A 169 -8.37 4.28 16.10
C LEU A 169 -8.32 3.45 14.81
N ARG A 170 -9.30 2.55 14.59
CA ARG A 170 -9.43 1.76 13.35
C ARG A 170 -9.68 2.68 12.14
N ALA A 171 -10.58 3.66 12.27
CA ALA A 171 -10.84 4.66 11.23
C ALA A 171 -9.59 5.48 10.88
N LYS A 172 -8.83 5.95 11.87
CA LYS A 172 -7.56 6.66 11.66
C LYS A 172 -6.50 5.80 10.96
N LYS A 173 -6.44 4.49 11.24
CA LYS A 173 -5.54 3.55 10.52
C LYS A 173 -5.96 3.37 9.07
N LEU A 174 -7.25 3.18 8.81
CA LEU A 174 -7.79 3.03 7.45
C LEU A 174 -7.61 4.31 6.62
N SER A 175 -7.82 5.50 7.19
CA SER A 175 -7.55 6.78 6.52
C SER A 175 -6.10 6.84 6.02
N LYS A 176 -5.12 6.57 6.91
CA LYS A 176 -3.69 6.56 6.53
C LYS A 176 -3.35 5.50 5.48
N GLN A 177 -4.11 4.41 5.41
CA GLN A 177 -3.95 3.40 4.37
C GLN A 177 -4.52 3.88 3.03
N ILE A 178 -5.68 4.56 3.04
CA ILE A 178 -6.26 5.21 1.87
C ILE A 178 -5.30 6.26 1.31
N ASP A 179 -4.74 7.14 2.16
CA ASP A 179 -3.78 8.18 1.74
C ASP A 179 -2.56 7.59 1.02
N ARG A 180 -2.00 6.48 1.56
CA ARG A 180 -0.88 5.74 0.95
C ARG A 180 -1.25 5.12 -0.40
N LEU A 181 -2.41 4.47 -0.48
CA LEU A 181 -2.89 3.84 -1.72
C LEU A 181 -3.22 4.88 -2.80
N GLN A 182 -3.73 6.05 -2.40
CA GLN A 182 -3.96 7.18 -3.31
C GLN A 182 -2.65 7.75 -3.86
N ALA A 183 -1.62 7.90 -3.02
CA ALA A 183 -0.29 8.32 -3.46
C ALA A 183 0.31 7.35 -4.49
N GLN A 184 0.28 6.04 -4.19
CA GLN A 184 0.73 4.99 -5.12
C GLN A 184 -0.07 4.99 -6.43
N LEU A 185 -1.39 5.15 -6.38
CA LEU A 185 -2.24 5.23 -7.58
C LEU A 185 -1.89 6.46 -8.44
N LEU A 186 -1.54 7.59 -7.84
CA LEU A 186 -1.10 8.78 -8.57
C LEU A 186 0.28 8.60 -9.21
N GLU A 187 1.21 7.93 -8.51
CA GLU A 187 2.54 7.59 -9.01
C GLU A 187 2.46 6.64 -10.21
N GLU A 188 1.69 5.55 -10.12
CA GLU A 188 1.47 4.62 -11.23
C GLU A 188 0.74 5.26 -12.42
N ARG A 189 -0.22 6.16 -12.16
CA ARG A 189 -0.83 6.98 -13.23
C ARG A 189 0.18 7.91 -13.89
N SER A 190 1.20 8.38 -13.17
CA SER A 190 2.28 9.17 -13.76
C SER A 190 3.19 8.31 -14.64
N ARG A 191 3.66 7.16 -14.13
CA ARG A 191 4.44 6.16 -14.89
C ARG A 191 3.73 5.75 -16.17
N ASN A 192 2.42 5.51 -16.11
CA ASN A 192 1.64 5.09 -17.27
C ASN A 192 1.57 6.20 -18.36
N ARG A 193 1.43 7.48 -17.99
CA ARG A 193 1.51 8.60 -18.93
C ARG A 193 2.90 8.74 -19.54
N GLU A 194 3.94 8.59 -18.73
CA GLU A 194 5.34 8.68 -19.17
C GLU A 194 5.70 7.57 -20.16
N LEU A 195 5.32 6.32 -19.88
CA LEU A 195 5.45 5.20 -20.82
C LEU A 195 4.63 5.41 -22.10
N SER A 196 3.46 6.02 -22.01
CA SER A 196 2.65 6.36 -23.18
C SER A 196 3.32 7.42 -24.05
N ALA A 197 3.98 8.42 -23.45
CA ALA A 197 4.76 9.43 -24.16
C ALA A 197 6.01 8.83 -24.84
N GLN A 198 6.74 7.96 -24.13
CA GLN A 198 7.88 7.22 -24.69
C GLN A 198 7.45 6.33 -25.87
N LEU A 199 6.26 5.73 -25.80
CA LEU A 199 5.71 4.93 -26.91
C LEU A 199 5.39 5.80 -28.14
N THR A 200 4.90 7.03 -27.95
CA THR A 200 4.71 7.97 -29.06
C THR A 200 6.03 8.44 -29.66
N GLU A 201 7.04 8.80 -28.85
CA GLU A 201 8.37 9.16 -29.35
C GLU A 201 9.03 7.99 -30.12
N ALA A 202 8.89 6.75 -29.63
CA ALA A 202 9.38 5.56 -30.31
C ALA A 202 8.69 5.33 -31.67
N ALA A 203 7.41 5.68 -31.80
CA ALA A 203 6.69 5.64 -33.08
C ALA A 203 7.23 6.71 -34.05
N ASP A 204 7.47 7.93 -33.58
CA ASP A 204 8.04 9.01 -34.39
C ASP A 204 9.46 8.69 -34.87
N TYR A 205 10.32 8.13 -34.00
CA TYR A 205 11.64 7.64 -34.38
C TYR A 205 11.56 6.55 -35.45
N LYS A 206 10.57 5.64 -35.37
CA LYS A 206 10.34 4.61 -36.38
C LYS A 206 9.90 5.20 -37.72
N ILE A 207 9.04 6.21 -37.73
CA ILE A 207 8.63 6.93 -38.95
C ILE A 207 9.85 7.59 -39.59
N ALA A 208 10.62 8.37 -38.83
CA ALA A 208 11.81 9.06 -39.33
C ALA A 208 12.89 8.07 -39.84
N ALA A 209 13.03 6.90 -39.22
CA ALA A 209 13.93 5.84 -39.70
C ALA A 209 13.49 5.28 -41.06
N LEU A 210 12.18 5.02 -41.25
CA LEU A 210 11.63 4.55 -42.53
C LEU A 210 11.78 5.60 -43.65
N GLU A 211 11.57 6.88 -43.35
CA GLU A 211 11.81 7.97 -44.31
C GLU A 211 13.28 8.06 -44.74
N ARG A 212 14.21 7.92 -43.79
CA ARG A 212 15.66 7.88 -44.08
C ARG A 212 16.01 6.66 -44.94
N SER A 213 15.48 5.47 -44.65
CA SER A 213 15.69 4.27 -45.46
C SER A 213 15.21 4.47 -46.90
N ARG A 214 14.00 5.00 -47.08
CA ARG A 214 13.44 5.34 -48.40
C ARG A 214 14.31 6.36 -49.16
N LYS A 215 14.93 7.31 -48.44
CA LYS A 215 15.85 8.27 -49.05
C LYS A 215 17.18 7.65 -49.46
N ILE A 216 17.69 6.69 -48.70
CA ILE A 216 18.89 5.91 -49.03
C ILE A 216 18.63 5.09 -50.31
N GLU A 217 17.50 4.40 -50.42
CA GLU A 217 17.10 3.66 -51.62
C GLU A 217 17.04 4.57 -52.87
N GLU A 218 16.44 5.76 -52.74
CA GLU A 218 16.37 6.74 -53.84
C GLU A 218 17.77 7.20 -54.30
N VAL A 219 18.67 7.47 -53.36
CA VAL A 219 20.05 7.90 -53.65
C VAL A 219 20.88 6.76 -54.23
N GLN A 220 20.73 5.52 -53.73
CA GLN A 220 21.35 4.33 -54.29
C GLN A 220 20.92 4.09 -55.74
N LYS A 221 19.63 4.23 -56.05
CA LYS A 221 19.13 4.12 -57.43
C LYS A 221 19.78 5.16 -58.35
N ARG A 222 19.84 6.43 -57.94
CA ARG A 222 20.50 7.50 -58.71
C ARG A 222 22.01 7.27 -58.86
N LEU A 223 22.66 6.68 -57.86
CA LEU A 223 24.08 6.31 -57.95
C LEU A 223 24.28 5.26 -59.05
N VAL A 224 23.49 4.18 -59.05
CA VAL A 224 23.56 3.13 -60.09
C VAL A 224 23.31 3.70 -61.50
N GLU A 225 22.29 4.55 -61.67
CA GLU A 225 22.00 5.23 -62.94
C GLU A 225 23.20 6.10 -63.41
N SER A 226 23.81 6.84 -62.49
CA SER A 226 25.01 7.65 -62.75
C SER A 226 26.24 6.80 -63.12
N GLU A 227 26.44 5.67 -62.45
CA GLU A 227 27.54 4.75 -62.75
C GLU A 227 27.38 4.04 -64.10
N MET A 228 26.15 3.69 -64.48
CA MET A 228 25.83 3.20 -65.83
C MET A 228 26.14 4.26 -66.90
N LEU A 229 25.75 5.52 -66.69
CA LEU A 229 26.05 6.62 -67.60
C LEU A 229 27.56 6.88 -67.70
N ARG A 230 28.27 6.93 -66.56
CA ARG A 230 29.74 7.03 -66.49
C ARG A 230 30.41 5.93 -67.31
N THR A 231 29.96 4.68 -67.16
CA THR A 231 30.49 3.53 -67.89
C THR A 231 30.26 3.65 -69.40
N ARG A 232 29.07 4.09 -69.83
CA ARG A 232 28.75 4.33 -71.24
C ARG A 232 29.60 5.46 -71.84
N CYS A 233 29.78 6.56 -71.12
CA CYS A 233 30.64 7.68 -71.53
C CYS A 233 32.11 7.28 -71.61
N ASN A 234 32.61 6.49 -70.65
CA ASN A 234 33.98 5.97 -70.67
C ASN A 234 34.23 5.06 -71.88
N ARG A 235 33.31 4.11 -72.17
CA ARG A 235 33.38 3.30 -73.40
C ARG A 235 33.45 4.15 -74.68
N LYS A 236 32.62 5.21 -74.77
CA LYS A 236 32.64 6.14 -75.92
C LYS A 236 33.96 6.93 -75.99
N LEU A 237 34.50 7.36 -74.85
CA LEU A 237 35.80 8.06 -74.78
C LEU A 237 36.93 7.16 -75.28
N THR A 238 36.97 5.89 -74.87
CA THR A 238 37.98 4.93 -75.32
C THR A 238 37.90 4.67 -76.83
N LEU A 239 36.69 4.49 -77.37
CA LEU A 239 36.50 4.36 -78.83
C LEU A 239 36.98 5.60 -79.59
N LEU A 240 36.69 6.80 -79.10
CA LEU A 240 37.15 8.05 -79.73
C LEU A 240 38.67 8.23 -79.61
N LYS A 241 39.28 7.86 -78.49
CA LYS A 241 40.74 7.85 -78.33
C LYS A 241 41.40 6.91 -79.33
N GLU A 242 40.86 5.72 -79.51
CA GLU A 242 41.38 4.72 -80.45
C GLU A 242 41.19 5.18 -81.91
N GLN A 243 40.04 5.77 -82.25
CA GLN A 243 39.80 6.36 -83.56
C GLN A 243 40.75 7.52 -83.85
N ILE A 244 41.06 8.37 -82.86
CA ILE A 244 42.07 9.42 -83.00
C ILE A 244 43.45 8.80 -83.24
N ARG A 245 43.86 7.81 -82.42
CA ARG A 245 45.14 7.10 -82.57
C ARG A 245 45.29 6.52 -83.97
N SER A 246 44.31 5.76 -84.45
CA SER A 246 44.36 5.17 -85.79
C SER A 246 44.41 6.23 -86.90
N THR A 247 43.66 7.34 -86.75
CA THR A 247 43.67 8.44 -87.73
C THR A 247 45.03 9.15 -87.76
N THR A 248 45.65 9.37 -86.61
CA THR A 248 47.01 9.92 -86.50
C THR A 248 48.03 8.98 -87.13
N GLU A 249 48.00 7.68 -86.80
CA GLU A 249 48.88 6.67 -87.39
C GLU A 249 48.74 6.60 -88.92
N THR A 250 47.53 6.64 -89.47
CA THR A 250 47.32 6.71 -90.93
C THR A 250 47.87 8.00 -91.54
N ALA A 251 47.65 9.15 -90.90
CA ALA A 251 48.13 10.44 -91.41
C ALA A 251 49.66 10.58 -91.33
N GLU A 252 50.30 9.98 -90.33
CA GLU A 252 51.76 9.88 -90.22
C GLU A 252 52.32 8.92 -91.28
N GLN A 253 51.67 7.78 -91.51
CA GLN A 253 52.06 6.84 -92.56
C GLN A 253 51.95 7.47 -93.96
N GLU A 254 50.83 8.13 -94.28
CA GLU A 254 50.65 8.88 -95.54
C GLU A 254 51.68 9.99 -95.71
N ARG A 255 51.99 10.74 -94.63
CA ARG A 255 53.04 11.75 -94.65
C ARG A 255 54.41 11.14 -94.92
N SER A 256 54.75 10.03 -94.26
CA SER A 256 56.05 9.35 -94.47
C SER A 256 56.22 8.84 -95.90
N ILE A 257 55.16 8.31 -96.51
CA ILE A 257 55.15 7.86 -97.92
C ILE A 257 55.31 9.08 -98.84
N SER A 258 54.61 10.18 -98.54
CA SER A 258 54.69 11.43 -99.31
C SER A 258 56.09 12.07 -99.23
N ASP A 259 56.68 12.12 -98.04
CA ASP A 259 58.03 12.64 -97.81
C ASP A 259 59.09 11.76 -98.51
N HIS A 260 58.95 10.43 -98.46
CA HIS A 260 59.82 9.53 -99.21
C HIS A 260 59.69 9.72 -100.72
N SER A 261 58.46 9.85 -101.25
CA SER A 261 58.21 10.10 -102.67
C SER A 261 58.79 11.46 -103.11
N LEU A 262 58.62 12.49 -102.29
CA LEU A 262 59.22 13.81 -102.52
C LEU A 262 60.76 13.75 -102.48
N GLN A 263 61.35 12.90 -101.63
CA GLN A 263 62.79 12.72 -101.59
C GLN A 263 63.31 12.02 -102.85
N LEU A 264 62.67 10.95 -103.31
CA LEU A 264 63.01 10.31 -104.58
C LEU A 264 62.93 11.29 -105.76
N LEU A 265 61.86 12.10 -105.84
CA LEU A 265 61.72 13.13 -106.87
C LEU A 265 62.79 14.24 -106.76
N ARG A 266 63.24 14.59 -105.55
CA ARG A 266 64.36 15.53 -105.35
C ARG A 266 65.68 14.94 -105.83
N ASP A 267 65.92 13.66 -105.54
CA ASP A 267 67.14 12.94 -105.94
C ASP A 267 67.19 12.72 -107.45
N GLU A 268 66.07 12.33 -108.07
CA GLU A 268 65.91 12.29 -109.53
C GLU A 268 66.12 13.67 -110.18
N LEU A 269 65.53 14.73 -109.62
CA LEU A 269 65.72 16.10 -110.12
C LEU A 269 67.18 16.56 -109.97
N ALA A 270 67.85 16.20 -108.88
CA ALA A 270 69.28 16.47 -108.68
C ALA A 270 70.13 15.71 -109.72
N GLN A 271 69.82 14.43 -109.98
CA GLN A 271 70.49 13.63 -111.01
C GLN A 271 70.27 14.20 -112.41
N VAL A 272 69.05 14.63 -112.75
CA VAL A 272 68.74 15.29 -114.03
C VAL A 272 69.50 16.61 -114.17
N LYS A 273 69.58 17.43 -113.11
CA LYS A 273 70.39 18.66 -113.11
C LYS A 273 71.89 18.36 -113.29
N GLN A 274 72.41 17.33 -112.62
CA GLN A 274 73.80 16.89 -112.77
C GLN A 274 74.08 16.44 -114.21
N ASN A 275 73.25 15.54 -114.75
CA ASN A 275 73.33 15.06 -116.13
C ASN A 275 73.28 16.21 -117.14
N LEU A 276 72.36 17.17 -116.94
CA LEU A 276 72.25 18.37 -117.78
C LEU A 276 73.54 19.21 -117.71
N SER A 277 74.09 19.44 -116.51
CA SER A 277 75.35 20.18 -116.35
C SER A 277 76.54 19.50 -117.04
N GLU A 278 76.56 18.16 -117.08
CA GLU A 278 77.57 17.40 -117.79
C GLU A 278 77.38 17.43 -119.30
N LEU A 279 76.14 17.41 -119.79
CA LEU A 279 75.83 17.60 -121.20
C LEU A 279 76.24 19.00 -121.66
N THR A 280 75.92 20.06 -120.91
CA THR A 280 76.38 21.43 -121.19
C THR A 280 77.91 21.58 -121.14
N LYS A 281 78.60 20.85 -120.24
CA LYS A 281 80.07 20.78 -120.23
C LYS A 281 80.62 20.08 -121.47
N ARG A 282 80.06 18.94 -121.88
CA ARG A 282 80.46 18.22 -123.11
C ARG A 282 80.16 19.06 -124.37
N GLU A 283 79.02 19.73 -124.42
CA GLU A 283 78.61 20.64 -125.49
C GLU A 283 79.58 21.83 -125.61
N SER A 284 79.88 22.52 -124.51
CA SER A 284 80.84 23.64 -124.52
C SER A 284 82.27 23.19 -124.87
N GLN A 285 82.69 21.97 -124.49
CA GLN A 285 83.94 21.37 -124.95
C GLN A 285 83.93 21.09 -126.46
N LEU A 286 82.87 20.47 -126.99
CA LEU A 286 82.68 20.24 -128.43
C LEU A 286 82.66 21.55 -129.21
N GLN A 287 81.99 22.58 -128.70
CA GLN A 287 81.94 23.91 -129.31
C GLN A 287 83.31 24.60 -129.28
N SER A 288 84.08 24.44 -128.20
CA SER A 288 85.46 24.95 -128.09
C SER A 288 86.41 24.22 -129.04
N PHE A 289 86.26 22.90 -129.20
CA PHE A 289 86.99 22.10 -130.17
C PHE A 289 86.63 22.52 -131.60
N ARG A 290 85.33 22.65 -131.92
CA ARG A 290 84.82 23.16 -133.20
C ARG A 290 85.42 24.51 -133.55
N VAL A 291 85.39 25.48 -132.63
CA VAL A 291 86.01 26.81 -132.83
C VAL A 291 87.52 26.71 -133.05
N SER A 292 88.22 25.81 -132.35
CA SER A 292 89.66 25.60 -132.53
C SER A 292 89.99 25.00 -133.89
N VAL A 293 89.23 24.01 -134.35
CA VAL A 293 89.35 23.42 -135.69
C VAL A 293 89.09 24.47 -136.77
N VAL A 294 88.01 25.24 -136.65
CA VAL A 294 87.67 26.33 -137.60
C VAL A 294 88.80 27.35 -137.70
N LYS A 295 89.39 27.77 -136.57
CA LYS A 295 90.55 28.65 -136.54
C LYS A 295 91.78 28.04 -137.23
N LEU A 296 92.07 26.76 -136.97
CA LEU A 296 93.17 26.03 -137.64
C LEU A 296 92.99 25.94 -139.16
N LEU A 297 91.75 25.88 -139.64
CA LEU A 297 91.42 25.88 -141.07
C LEU A 297 91.41 27.29 -141.70
N SER A 298 91.51 28.36 -140.90
CA SER A 298 91.25 29.75 -141.31
C SER A 298 89.84 29.98 -141.89
N GLU A 299 88.84 29.25 -141.40
CA GLU A 299 87.44 29.33 -141.86
C GLU A 299 86.58 30.26 -140.96
N PRO A 300 85.42 30.75 -141.43
CA PRO A 300 84.46 31.48 -140.59
C PRO A 300 83.87 30.64 -139.44
N ILE A 301 83.64 31.28 -138.27
CA ILE A 301 83.07 30.61 -137.08
C ILE A 301 81.66 30.03 -137.32
N CYS A 302 80.92 30.58 -138.29
CA CYS A 302 79.60 30.14 -138.71
C CYS A 302 79.59 29.00 -139.75
N THR A 303 80.74 28.53 -140.25
CA THR A 303 80.80 27.42 -141.22
C THR A 303 80.17 26.15 -140.65
N PRO A 304 79.23 25.47 -141.34
CA PRO A 304 78.55 24.31 -140.80
C PRO A 304 79.49 23.08 -140.72
N ASP A 305 79.23 22.20 -139.76
CA ASP A 305 80.16 21.13 -139.38
C ASP A 305 80.54 20.18 -140.53
N TYR A 306 79.63 19.93 -141.47
CA TYR A 306 79.91 19.09 -142.64
C TYR A 306 80.95 19.72 -143.59
N GLU A 307 81.04 21.05 -143.67
CA GLU A 307 82.05 21.75 -144.48
C GLU A 307 83.40 21.78 -143.78
N ILE A 308 83.41 22.00 -142.45
CA ILE A 308 84.59 21.90 -141.59
C ILE A 308 85.24 20.52 -141.74
N ILE A 309 84.43 19.45 -141.67
CA ILE A 309 84.87 18.06 -141.85
C ILE A 309 85.41 17.85 -143.27
N SER A 310 84.72 18.32 -144.30
CA SER A 310 85.17 18.21 -145.70
C SER A 310 86.51 18.90 -145.94
N ARG A 311 86.74 20.07 -145.31
CA ARG A 311 88.01 20.81 -145.40
C ARG A 311 89.14 20.09 -144.68
N LEU A 312 88.90 19.57 -143.46
CA LEU A 312 89.87 18.74 -142.74
C LEU A 312 90.27 17.50 -143.55
N GLN A 313 89.31 16.79 -144.15
CA GLN A 313 89.58 15.62 -144.99
C GLN A 313 90.52 15.95 -146.15
N LYS A 314 90.34 17.10 -146.81
CA LYS A 314 91.24 17.58 -147.89
C LYS A 314 92.65 17.90 -147.38
N ILE A 315 92.79 18.53 -146.21
CA ILE A 315 94.11 18.83 -145.63
C ILE A 315 94.82 17.56 -145.17
N VAL A 316 94.11 16.61 -144.55
CA VAL A 316 94.69 15.31 -144.14
C VAL A 316 95.15 14.51 -145.37
N ALA A 317 94.39 14.53 -146.47
CA ALA A 317 94.84 13.97 -147.75
C ALA A 317 96.13 14.65 -148.25
N ALA A 318 96.13 15.98 -148.36
CA ALA A 318 97.30 16.74 -148.82
C ALA A 318 98.54 16.56 -147.93
N HIS A 319 98.39 16.49 -146.60
CA HIS A 319 99.50 16.23 -145.68
C HIS A 319 100.02 14.79 -145.81
N ARG A 320 99.13 13.81 -146.06
CA ARG A 320 99.54 12.43 -146.34
C ARG A 320 100.39 12.37 -147.61
N ASP A 321 100.01 13.10 -148.65
CA ASP A 321 100.76 13.20 -149.91
C ASP A 321 102.10 13.95 -149.73
N PHE A 322 102.13 15.01 -148.92
CA PHE A 322 103.36 15.75 -148.60
C PHE A 322 104.34 14.93 -147.74
N THR A 323 103.83 14.16 -146.77
CA THR A 323 104.63 13.26 -145.92
C THR A 323 105.28 12.13 -146.73
N MET A 324 104.62 11.68 -147.80
CA MET A 324 105.20 10.70 -148.75
C MET A 324 106.39 11.27 -149.52
N LEU A 325 106.44 12.59 -149.78
CA LEU A 325 107.55 13.24 -150.48
C LEU A 325 108.76 13.54 -149.56
N SER A 326 108.54 13.68 -148.25
CA SER A 326 109.60 13.99 -147.29
C SER A 326 110.51 12.81 -146.90
N ARG A 327 110.28 11.60 -147.44
CA ARG A 327 111.06 10.37 -147.15
C ARG A 327 112.26 10.12 -148.08
N ARG A 328 112.97 11.16 -148.54
CA ARG A 328 114.09 11.01 -149.49
C ARG A 328 115.52 11.16 -148.93
N TYR A 329 115.67 11.45 -147.64
CA TYR A 329 116.94 11.29 -146.91
C TYR A 329 116.64 10.71 -145.51
N ASP A 330 117.53 9.84 -145.06
CA ASP A 330 117.56 9.09 -143.79
C ASP A 330 116.42 8.08 -143.51
N GLU A 331 116.73 6.82 -143.83
CA GLU A 331 116.36 5.63 -143.05
C GLU A 331 117.34 5.49 -141.86
N PRO A 332 116.97 4.86 -140.72
CA PRO A 332 116.61 3.45 -140.69
C PRO A 332 115.39 3.06 -139.82
N LEU A 333 114.76 1.93 -140.19
CA LEU A 333 114.36 0.77 -139.35
C LEU A 333 113.72 1.04 -137.95
N ASP A 334 112.61 0.41 -137.53
CA ASP A 334 112.11 -0.91 -137.91
C ASP A 334 110.59 -1.13 -137.71
N THR A 335 110.08 -1.98 -138.59
CA THR A 335 108.99 -2.97 -138.48
C THR A 335 107.96 -3.00 -137.33
N THR A 336 106.68 -2.97 -137.77
CA THR A 336 105.60 -3.98 -137.53
C THR A 336 104.87 -4.07 -136.17
N SER A 337 103.56 -3.76 -136.12
CA SER A 337 102.41 -4.69 -136.34
C SER A 337 101.87 -5.26 -134.99
N PRO A 338 100.74 -6.01 -134.91
CA PRO A 338 99.56 -5.43 -134.24
C PRO A 338 98.84 -6.36 -133.23
N SER A 339 97.70 -5.87 -132.71
CA SER A 339 96.52 -6.65 -132.28
C SER A 339 96.35 -7.11 -130.82
N ARG A 340 95.15 -6.78 -130.30
CA ARG A 340 94.21 -7.63 -129.51
C ARG A 340 94.41 -7.90 -128.00
N CYS A 341 93.39 -7.42 -127.27
CA CYS A 341 92.47 -8.18 -126.40
C CYS A 341 92.88 -8.66 -124.99
N THR A 342 91.85 -8.62 -124.10
CA THR A 342 91.71 -9.34 -122.80
C THR A 342 92.69 -8.90 -121.68
N SER A 343 92.39 -9.04 -120.37
CA SER A 343 91.38 -9.87 -119.70
C SER A 343 90.96 -9.37 -118.29
N ILE A 344 89.69 -9.64 -117.93
CA ILE A 344 89.13 -10.18 -116.65
C ILE A 344 89.85 -9.90 -115.30
N HIS A 345 89.08 -9.43 -114.29
CA HIS A 345 88.79 -10.09 -112.99
C HIS A 345 87.82 -9.20 -112.15
N THR A 346 86.56 -9.59 -111.89
CA THR A 346 86.01 -10.34 -110.70
C THR A 346 86.30 -9.67 -109.33
N MET A 347 85.43 -9.62 -108.32
CA MET A 347 84.20 -10.37 -107.94
C MET A 347 83.07 -9.38 -107.54
N HIS A 348 81.86 -9.70 -107.06
CA HIS A 348 81.28 -10.99 -106.62
C HIS A 348 79.78 -11.16 -106.99
N GLN A 349 78.88 -11.39 -106.02
CA GLN A 349 77.48 -11.83 -106.18
C GLN A 349 76.59 -11.47 -104.95
N PRO A 350 75.25 -11.74 -104.95
CA PRO A 350 74.24 -10.85 -104.35
C PRO A 350 73.29 -11.55 -103.34
N ARG A 351 72.22 -10.85 -102.89
CA ARG A 351 70.85 -11.41 -102.80
C ARG A 351 69.75 -10.38 -102.51
N SER A 352 68.57 -10.66 -103.04
CA SER A 352 67.23 -10.20 -102.62
C SER A 352 66.37 -11.47 -102.45
N PRO A 353 65.02 -11.45 -102.22
CA PRO A 353 64.11 -10.39 -101.78
C PRO A 353 63.07 -10.83 -100.69
N GLY A 354 62.32 -9.88 -100.11
CA GLY A 354 60.99 -10.09 -99.49
C GLY A 354 60.93 -10.90 -98.17
N SER A 355 59.76 -11.17 -97.55
CA SER A 355 58.40 -10.60 -97.66
C SER A 355 57.53 -11.19 -96.51
N ARG A 356 56.50 -10.46 -96.02
CA ARG A 356 55.39 -10.95 -95.15
C ARG A 356 55.76 -11.48 -93.74
N CYS A 357 54.85 -11.81 -92.81
CA CYS A 357 53.53 -11.25 -92.39
C CYS A 357 53.01 -12.09 -91.19
N ALA A 358 52.18 -11.49 -90.32
CA ALA A 358 51.18 -12.10 -89.43
C ALA A 358 51.59 -12.99 -88.21
N ARG A 359 50.97 -12.64 -87.06
CA ARG A 359 50.42 -13.41 -85.91
C ARG A 359 50.54 -12.51 -84.66
N TYR A 360 49.50 -12.07 -83.95
CA TYR A 360 48.23 -12.70 -83.52
C TYR A 360 48.45 -13.95 -82.66
N GLU A 361 48.52 -13.76 -81.34
CA GLU A 361 47.59 -14.26 -80.30
C GLU A 361 47.56 -13.15 -79.22
N ASP A 362 46.44 -12.68 -78.67
CA ASP A 362 45.26 -13.33 -78.05
C ASP A 362 45.48 -13.72 -76.57
N SER A 363 44.38 -13.94 -75.88
CA SER A 363 44.09 -13.62 -74.48
C SER A 363 43.98 -14.86 -73.58
N GLY A 364 43.89 -14.63 -72.27
CA GLY A 364 43.78 -15.69 -71.25
C GLY A 364 44.32 -15.21 -69.90
N PHE A 365 43.64 -14.28 -69.23
CA PHE A 365 42.63 -14.57 -68.21
C PHE A 365 43.14 -15.54 -67.12
N ALA A 366 43.42 -14.98 -65.93
CA ALA A 366 43.70 -15.72 -64.71
C ALA A 366 42.75 -15.22 -63.61
N ASP A 367 41.78 -16.05 -63.23
CA ASP A 367 40.94 -15.82 -62.06
C ASP A 367 41.70 -16.15 -60.77
N PRO A 368 41.53 -15.34 -59.72
CA PRO A 368 41.29 -15.89 -58.38
C PRO A 368 40.34 -15.00 -57.53
N PRO A 369 39.95 -15.42 -56.32
CA PRO A 369 39.04 -16.53 -56.04
C PRO A 369 37.77 -16.04 -55.30
N ASP A 370 36.81 -16.94 -55.10
CA ASP A 370 35.54 -16.63 -54.42
C ASP A 370 35.69 -16.02 -53.02
N LEU A 371 34.74 -15.14 -52.69
CA LEU A 371 34.54 -14.59 -51.36
C LEU A 371 33.19 -15.05 -50.79
N ARG A 372 33.24 -15.44 -49.50
CA ARG A 372 32.13 -15.57 -48.52
C ARG A 372 31.35 -16.89 -48.51
N ASP A 373 31.59 -17.64 -47.44
CA ASP A 373 30.53 -18.24 -46.62
C ASP A 373 30.72 -17.77 -45.17
N VAL A 374 30.01 -16.71 -44.77
CA VAL A 374 29.89 -16.25 -43.37
C VAL A 374 28.50 -15.61 -43.19
N GLU A 375 27.44 -16.42 -43.12
CA GLU A 375 26.12 -15.94 -42.70
C GLU A 375 25.20 -17.10 -42.26
N ASP A 376 25.48 -17.75 -41.11
CA ASP A 376 24.47 -18.58 -40.44
C ASP A 376 24.67 -18.71 -38.91
N GLU A 377 24.59 -17.59 -38.17
CA GLU A 377 24.54 -17.64 -36.70
C GLU A 377 23.65 -16.53 -36.07
N PHE A 378 22.39 -16.42 -36.50
CA PHE A 378 21.38 -15.63 -35.77
C PHE A 378 19.99 -16.29 -35.76
N ASN A 379 19.90 -17.48 -35.14
CA ASN A 379 18.62 -18.06 -34.72
C ASN A 379 18.75 -18.87 -33.42
N LYS A 380 18.70 -18.18 -32.28
CA LYS A 380 18.37 -18.75 -30.94
C LYS A 380 18.01 -17.64 -29.93
N ARG A 381 16.71 -17.48 -29.71
CA ARG A 381 16.09 -17.26 -28.40
C ARG A 381 15.46 -18.60 -27.97
N PRO A 382 15.29 -18.90 -26.67
CA PRO A 382 14.46 -18.10 -25.74
C PRO A 382 15.16 -16.89 -25.12
#